data_AF-A0A0F8VBL0-F1
#
_entry.id   AF-A0A0F8VBL0-F1
#
_cell.length_a   1.000
_cell.length_b   1.000
_cell.length_c   1.000
_cell.angle_alpha   90.00
_cell.angle_beta   90.00
_cell.angle_gamma   90.00
#
_symmetry.space_group_name_H-M   'P 1'
#
loop_
_entity.id
_entity.type
_entity.pdbx_description
1 polymer ?
#
loop_
_entity_poly.entity_id
_entity_poly.type
_entity_poly.pdbx_seq_one_letter_code
_entity_poly.pdbx_strand_id
1 'polypeptide(L)'
;MAKKIFMTIWRNKWLTSHATTIDDFINTFEALARKFKEWREWGIQLLDNGGAKDDYATFIINNMDVAIKAGFTFKNGDGVEFLETLSGEEIQISKK
;
A
#
# COMPACT_ATOMS: atom_id res chain seq x y z
N MET A 1 20.91 -0.59 -14.85
CA MET A 1 19.76 0.24 -14.41
C MET A 1 19.41 -0.17 -12.99
N ALA A 2 19.28 0.77 -12.06
CA ALA A 2 18.81 0.45 -10.70
C ALA A 2 17.37 -0.09 -10.80
N LYS A 3 17.04 -1.11 -10.00
CA LYS A 3 15.69 -1.69 -9.99
C LYS A 3 14.74 -0.70 -9.32
N LYS A 4 13.65 -0.33 -10.00
CA LYS A 4 12.64 0.57 -9.44
C LYS A 4 11.97 -0.10 -8.24
N ILE A 5 11.81 0.65 -7.17
CA ILE A 5 11.08 0.25 -5.97
C ILE A 5 9.81 1.08 -5.95
N PHE A 6 8.66 0.45 -6.05
CA PHE A 6 7.35 1.08 -5.94
C PHE A 6 6.96 1.19 -4.48
N MET A 7 6.25 2.25 -4.12
CA MET A 7 5.81 2.46 -2.75
C MET A 7 4.34 2.83 -2.64
N THR A 8 3.77 2.60 -1.47
CA THR A 8 2.50 3.19 -1.06
C THR A 8 2.57 3.59 0.42
N ILE A 9 1.83 4.65 0.75
CA ILE A 9 1.66 5.11 2.13
C ILE A 9 0.32 4.56 2.63
N TRP A 10 0.38 3.74 3.66
CA TRP A 10 -0.77 3.18 4.36
C TRP A 10 -1.07 4.00 5.61
N ARG A 11 -2.34 4.31 5.87
CA ARG A 11 -2.76 5.04 7.08
C ARG A 11 -3.18 4.07 8.17
N ASN A 12 -2.45 4.05 9.28
CA ASN A 12 -2.77 3.25 10.47
C ASN A 12 -3.85 3.93 11.34
N LYS A 13 -3.92 5.26 11.28
CA LYS A 13 -4.92 6.02 12.03
C LYS A 13 -6.32 5.79 11.46
N TRP A 14 -7.31 5.71 12.35
CA TRP A 14 -8.74 5.58 12.02
C TRP A 14 -9.17 4.25 11.39
N LEU A 15 -8.34 3.19 11.46
CA LEU A 15 -8.71 1.88 10.90
C LEU A 15 -10.06 1.37 11.42
N THR A 16 -10.34 1.59 12.71
CA THR A 16 -11.57 1.16 13.38
C THR A 16 -12.51 2.33 13.70
N SER A 17 -12.37 3.49 13.04
CA SER A 17 -13.20 4.67 13.34
C SER A 17 -14.69 4.47 13.07
N HIS A 18 -15.04 3.50 12.23
CA HIS A 18 -16.40 3.12 11.88
C HIS A 18 -16.97 2.02 12.80
N ALA A 19 -16.15 1.41 13.65
CA ALA A 19 -16.55 0.28 14.47
C ALA A 19 -17.48 0.74 15.61
N THR A 20 -18.64 0.08 15.73
CA THR A 20 -19.64 0.36 16.76
C THR A 20 -19.75 -0.77 17.79
N THR A 21 -19.21 -1.94 17.46
CA THR A 21 -19.20 -3.15 18.29
C THR A 21 -17.81 -3.77 18.38
N ILE A 22 -17.60 -4.68 19.34
CA ILE A 22 -16.35 -5.47 19.43
C ILE A 22 -16.17 -6.35 18.18
N ASP A 23 -17.26 -6.88 17.64
CA ASP A 23 -17.21 -7.70 16.42
C ASP A 23 -16.73 -6.88 15.21
N ASP A 24 -17.14 -5.61 15.08
CA ASP A 24 -16.62 -4.71 14.05
C ASP A 24 -15.09 -4.52 14.18
N PHE A 25 -14.61 -4.40 15.42
CA PHE A 25 -13.18 -4.30 15.72
C PHE A 25 -12.42 -5.56 15.29
N ILE A 26 -12.92 -6.74 15.68
CA ILE A 26 -12.32 -8.04 15.32
C ILE A 26 -12.29 -8.20 13.80
N ASN A 27 -13.44 -8.00 13.15
CA ASN A 27 -13.56 -8.13 11.70
C ASN A 27 -12.59 -7.22 10.94
N THR A 28 -12.43 -5.97 11.41
CA THR A 28 -11.47 -5.03 10.82
C THR A 28 -10.04 -5.56 10.92
N PHE A 29 -9.61 -5.98 12.11
CA PHE A 29 -8.24 -6.46 12.28
C PHE A 29 -7.96 -7.80 11.59
N GLU A 30 -8.93 -8.71 11.54
CA GLU A 30 -8.78 -9.97 10.78
C GLU A 30 -8.65 -9.74 9.28
N ALA A 31 -9.46 -8.83 8.72
CA ALA A 31 -9.37 -8.47 7.31
C ALA A 31 -8.00 -7.84 6.98
N LEU A 32 -7.50 -6.95 7.84
CA LEU A 32 -6.17 -6.35 7.69
C LEU A 32 -5.06 -7.40 7.80
N ALA A 33 -5.13 -8.29 8.78
CA ALA A 33 -4.16 -9.37 8.94
C ALA A 33 -4.13 -10.29 7.72
N ARG A 34 -5.30 -10.60 7.12
CA ARG A 34 -5.39 -11.37 5.88
C ARG A 34 -4.72 -10.64 4.71
N LYS A 35 -5.04 -9.36 4.51
CA LYS A 35 -4.43 -8.53 3.48
C LYS A 35 -2.90 -8.47 3.61
N PHE A 36 -2.38 -8.26 4.81
CA PHE A 36 -0.93 -8.19 5.03
C PHE A 36 -0.23 -9.54 4.87
N LYS A 37 -0.91 -10.66 5.16
CA LYS A 37 -0.39 -12.00 4.84
C LYS A 37 -0.25 -12.18 3.33
N GLU A 38 -1.27 -11.83 2.55
CA GLU A 38 -1.22 -11.87 1.08
C GLU A 38 -0.10 -10.98 0.53
N TRP A 39 0.02 -9.75 1.04
CA TRP A 39 1.08 -8.82 0.65
C TRP A 39 2.47 -9.38 0.91
N ARG A 40 2.69 -9.96 2.09
CA ARG A 40 3.95 -10.62 2.44
C ARG A 40 4.25 -11.79 1.50
N GLU A 41 3.25 -12.61 1.16
CA GLU A 41 3.40 -13.72 0.21
C GLU A 41 3.73 -13.25 -1.21
N TRP A 42 3.28 -12.06 -1.60
CA TRP A 42 3.66 -11.41 -2.87
C TRP A 42 5.02 -10.70 -2.80
N GLY A 43 5.70 -10.75 -1.65
CA GLY A 43 7.01 -10.15 -1.44
C GLY A 43 7.00 -8.65 -1.12
N ILE A 44 5.84 -8.09 -0.77
CA ILE A 44 5.73 -6.68 -0.31
C ILE A 44 6.37 -6.58 1.07
N GLN A 45 7.19 -5.55 1.26
CA GLN A 45 7.94 -5.31 2.48
C GLN A 45 7.55 -3.97 3.10
N LEU A 46 7.76 -3.83 4.40
CA LEU A 46 7.80 -2.51 5.04
C LEU A 46 9.14 -1.86 4.70
N LEU A 47 9.13 -0.54 4.49
CA LEU A 47 10.37 0.21 4.30
C LEU A 47 11.16 0.25 5.62
N ASP A 48 12.36 -0.33 5.65
CA ASP A 48 13.24 -0.30 6.82
C ASP A 48 13.55 1.16 7.24
N ASN A 49 13.59 1.41 8.55
CA ASN A 49 13.86 2.73 9.18
C ASN A 49 12.82 3.85 8.96
N GLY A 50 11.65 3.57 8.39
CA GLY A 50 10.58 4.58 8.29
C GLY A 50 9.17 4.03 8.08
N GLY A 51 9.05 2.72 7.87
CA GLY A 51 7.85 2.08 7.33
C GLY A 51 6.72 1.80 8.32
N ALA A 52 6.89 1.98 9.63
CA ALA A 52 5.80 1.82 10.60
C ALA A 52 5.86 2.93 11.65
N LYS A 53 5.11 4.01 11.43
CA LYS A 53 4.82 5.05 12.42
C LYS A 53 3.36 4.92 12.87
N ASP A 54 3.03 5.56 13.98
CA ASP A 54 1.69 5.52 14.57
C ASP A 54 0.59 5.91 13.57
N ASP A 55 0.82 6.94 12.77
CA ASP A 55 -0.17 7.43 11.81
C ASP A 55 -0.08 6.73 10.44
N TYR A 56 1.14 6.41 10.00
CA TYR A 56 1.41 5.94 8.64
C TYR A 56 2.48 4.87 8.57
N ALA A 57 2.31 3.96 7.62
CA ALA A 57 3.28 2.97 7.23
C ALA A 57 3.65 3.12 5.75
N THR A 58 4.88 2.78 5.38
CA THR A 58 5.33 2.77 3.98
C THR A 58 5.65 1.34 3.58
N PHE A 59 4.93 0.87 2.56
CA PHE A 59 5.15 -0.45 1.96
C PHE A 59 5.85 -0.31 0.62
N ILE A 60 6.74 -1.25 0.32
CA ILE A 60 7.57 -1.25 -0.88
C ILE A 60 7.57 -2.60 -1.59
N ILE A 61 7.76 -2.55 -2.91
CA ILE A 61 7.91 -3.74 -3.76
C ILE A 61 8.70 -3.39 -5.01
N ASN A 62 9.47 -4.32 -5.55
CA ASN A 62 10.27 -4.10 -6.77
C ASN A 62 9.67 -4.77 -8.03
N ASN A 63 8.39 -5.13 -7.97
CA ASN A 63 7.63 -5.76 -9.05
C ASN A 63 6.39 -4.89 -9.34
N MET A 64 6.32 -4.37 -10.58
CA MET A 64 5.27 -3.44 -11.02
C MET A 64 3.89 -4.10 -11.05
N ASP A 65 3.79 -5.33 -11.54
CA ASP A 65 2.51 -6.04 -11.62
C ASP A 65 1.94 -6.33 -10.23
N VAL A 66 2.82 -6.66 -9.27
CA VAL A 66 2.44 -6.84 -7.87
C VAL A 66 2.00 -5.51 -7.25
N ALA A 67 2.70 -4.40 -7.53
CA ALA A 67 2.30 -3.07 -7.05
C ALA A 67 0.90 -2.68 -7.55
N ILE A 68 0.61 -2.92 -8.83
CA ILE A 68 -0.71 -2.68 -9.43
C ILE A 68 -1.76 -3.58 -8.77
N LYS A 69 -1.49 -4.89 -8.69
CA LYS A 69 -2.39 -5.87 -8.04
C LYS A 69 -2.71 -5.50 -6.59
N ALA A 70 -1.71 -4.99 -5.85
CA ALA A 70 -1.85 -4.59 -4.45
C ALA A 70 -2.54 -3.23 -4.26
N GLY A 71 -2.78 -2.48 -5.34
CA GLY A 71 -3.45 -1.19 -5.30
C GLY A 71 -2.54 -0.03 -4.88
N PHE A 72 -1.25 -0.05 -5.25
CA PHE A 72 -0.32 1.07 -5.02
C PHE A 72 -0.58 2.25 -5.98
N THR A 73 -1.68 2.24 -6.71
CA THR A 73 -1.97 3.18 -7.78
C THR A 73 -2.64 4.44 -7.21
N PHE A 74 -2.22 5.59 -7.75
CA PHE A 74 -2.77 6.90 -7.41
C PHE A 74 -3.42 7.50 -8.66
N LYS A 75 -4.40 8.38 -8.45
CA LYS A 75 -5.03 9.16 -9.51
C LYS A 75 -4.71 10.62 -9.31
N ASN A 76 -4.25 11.27 -10.37
CA ASN A 76 -4.11 12.73 -10.37
C ASN A 76 -5.49 13.40 -10.60
N GLY A 77 -5.53 14.73 -10.61
CA GLY A 77 -6.75 15.50 -10.84
C GLY A 77 -7.44 15.24 -12.18
N ASP A 78 -6.69 14.76 -13.18
CA ASP A 78 -7.18 14.42 -14.52
C ASP A 78 -7.63 12.95 -14.62
N GLY A 79 -7.57 12.18 -13.52
CA GLY A 79 -7.96 10.78 -13.48
C GLY A 79 -6.94 9.80 -14.06
N VAL A 80 -5.73 10.26 -14.36
CA VAL A 80 -4.62 9.43 -14.84
C VAL A 80 -4.07 8.61 -13.68
N GLU A 81 -3.96 7.29 -13.88
CA GLU A 81 -3.42 6.37 -12.89
C GLU A 81 -1.89 6.26 -13.02
N PHE A 82 -1.20 6.32 -11.88
CA PHE A 82 0.25 6.16 -11.81
C PHE A 82 0.69 5.37 -10.58
N LEU A 83 1.91 4.85 -10.63
CA LEU A 83 2.64 4.32 -9.48
C LEU A 83 3.69 5.33 -9.05
N GLU A 84 3.89 5.46 -7.74
CA GLU A 84 5.02 6.22 -7.19
C GLU A 84 6.17 5.28 -6.85
N THR A 85 7.39 5.71 -7.14
CA THR A 85 8.62 5.00 -6.76
C THR A 85 9.24 5.61 -5.51
N LEU A 86 10.04 4.84 -4.79
CA LEU A 86 10.76 5.30 -3.59
C LEU A 86 11.75 6.45 -3.90
N SER A 87 12.16 6.63 -5.17
CA SER A 87 12.97 7.76 -5.62
C SER A 87 12.16 9.01 -5.98
N GLY A 88 10.83 8.97 -5.85
CA GLY A 88 9.93 10.07 -6.19
C GLY A 88 9.55 10.16 -7.67
N GLU A 89 9.88 9.14 -8.49
CA GLU A 89 9.40 9.09 -9.87
C GLU A 89 7.96 8.58 -9.93
N GLU A 90 7.13 9.21 -10.76
CA GLU A 90 5.79 8.74 -11.11
C GLU A 90 5.84 7.93 -12.42
N ILE A 91 5.21 6.75 -12.42
CA ILE A 91 5.08 5.90 -13.61
C ILE A 91 3.62 5.79 -13.97
N GLN A 92 3.23 6.44 -15.06
CA GLN A 92 1.88 6.33 -15.60
C GLN A 92 1.55 4.89 -15.98
N ILE A 93 0.40 4.41 -15.54
CA ILE A 93 -0.16 3.12 -15.93
C ILE A 93 -0.95 3.36 -17.21
N SER A 94 -0.38 2.98 -18.34
CA SER A 94 -1.12 2.94 -19.60
C SER A 94 -2.13 1.80 -19.54
N LYS A 95 -3.43 2.13 -19.57
CA LYS A 95 -4.46 1.13 -19.87
C LYS A 95 -4.23 0.68 -21.31
N LYS A 96 -3.94 -0.62 -21.49
CA LYS A 96 -4.00 -1.27 -22.80
C LYS A 96 -5.45 -1.34 -23.27
#